data_AF-A0AAU8J0E2-F1
#
_entry.id   AF-A0AAU8J0E2-F1
#
_cell.length_a   1.000
_cell.length_b   1.000
_cell.length_c   1.000
_cell.angle_alpha   90.00
_cell.angle_beta   90.00
_cell.angle_gamma   90.00
#
_symmetry.space_group_name_H-M   'P 1'
#
loop_
_entity.id
_entity.type
_entity.pdbx_description
1 polymer ?
#
loop_
_entity_poly.entity_id
_entity_poly.type
_entity_poly.pdbx_seq_one_letter_code
_entity_poly.pdbx_strand_id
1 'polypeptide(L)'
;MTEERRDDGKDHRRASDGTVAQGDLADGEAVLGVGLTDAPHGTPREVVLRERDREAHSVPPDGPGPADVHLEFSGPHPAERCAPEDFHAAEDVAPGIGAAVDRCLDETGDEGAFVRQVMTWVPATGHSFWLIGGAVRDLVDIGPAARPNDLDFAGTLPPLRLRQELDLRSDLAGLGDYRARVSPVSLVAHLSRPEQGGGGRVLEYKALAVTDFRFSAYGGGLAEDVTSRDLTINSLYYDHGRHVLADPTGQGLAHLRSRPKVLATRNTERAPGRSAQLLMRFLKFGVRYPDADTSRLREWAARLPDDLLDRLTERDWPALEWGWRKTVPEAGRKRARQLAADLGPVAQALVHRLDGPGETGGGTSGEGERA
;
A
#
# COMPACT_ATOMS: atom_id res chain seq x y z
N MET A 1 -18.01 25.76 28.04
CA MET A 1 -17.42 24.41 28.16
C MET A 1 -16.32 24.33 27.13
N THR A 2 -15.08 24.47 27.54
CA THR A 2 -13.92 24.08 26.74
C THR A 2 -13.83 22.56 26.83
N GLU A 3 -14.16 21.85 25.76
CA GLU A 3 -13.81 20.43 25.63
C GLU A 3 -12.29 20.33 25.74
N GLU A 4 -11.82 19.63 26.78
CA GLU A 4 -10.45 19.14 26.81
C GLU A 4 -10.27 18.25 25.58
N ARG A 5 -9.57 18.76 24.56
CA ARG A 5 -9.06 17.92 23.47
C ARG A 5 -8.22 16.83 24.14
N ARG A 6 -8.73 15.59 24.11
CA ARG A 6 -7.90 14.43 24.43
C ARG A 6 -6.71 14.46 23.50
N ASP A 7 -5.53 14.30 24.09
CA ASP A 7 -4.27 14.24 23.35
C ASP A 7 -4.17 12.85 22.71
N ASP A 8 -4.97 12.61 21.67
CA ASP A 8 -5.15 11.30 21.03
C ASP A 8 -3.83 10.74 20.46
N GLY A 9 -2.81 11.60 20.28
CA GLY A 9 -1.45 11.19 19.89
C GLY A 9 -0.71 10.36 20.95
N LYS A 10 -1.06 10.48 22.24
CA LYS A 10 -0.37 9.77 23.34
C LYS A 10 -0.80 8.32 23.55
N ASP A 11 -1.86 7.88 22.88
CA ASP A 11 -2.42 6.53 23.08
C ASP A 11 -1.71 5.45 22.25
N HIS A 12 -0.76 5.85 21.41
CA HIS A 12 0.07 4.94 20.65
C HIS A 12 1.35 4.57 21.40
N ARG A 13 1.22 3.72 22.42
CA ARG A 13 2.40 3.12 23.06
C ARG A 13 3.01 2.06 22.16
N ARG A 14 4.33 2.04 22.11
CA ARG A 14 5.10 1.01 21.42
C ARG A 14 4.94 -0.35 22.10
N ALA A 15 4.83 -1.39 21.29
CA ALA A 15 4.87 -2.77 21.76
C ALA A 15 6.16 -3.02 22.57
N SER A 16 6.00 -3.65 23.74
CA SER A 16 7.12 -4.03 24.61
C SER A 16 7.81 -5.32 24.16
N ASP A 17 7.42 -5.88 23.03
CA ASP A 17 7.88 -7.16 22.51
C ASP A 17 9.17 -7.08 21.67
N GLY A 18 9.79 -5.90 21.66
CA GLY A 18 11.05 -5.65 21.00
C GLY A 18 10.97 -5.52 19.48
N THR A 19 9.80 -5.16 18.96
CA THR A 19 9.66 -4.83 17.53
C THR A 19 10.51 -3.63 17.16
N VAL A 20 11.48 -3.85 16.27
CA VAL A 20 12.44 -2.85 15.79
C VAL A 20 11.76 -1.77 14.94
N ALA A 21 12.12 -0.52 15.18
CA ALA A 21 11.67 0.64 14.45
C ALA A 21 12.85 1.58 14.15
N GLN A 22 12.67 2.47 13.18
CA GLN A 22 13.67 3.47 12.86
C GLN A 22 13.93 4.38 14.08
N GLY A 23 15.21 4.63 14.36
CA GLY A 23 15.66 5.43 15.50
C GLY A 23 16.02 4.61 16.74
N ASP A 24 15.75 3.31 16.75
CA ASP A 24 16.35 2.40 17.74
C ASP A 24 17.87 2.33 17.61
N LEU A 25 18.52 1.76 18.62
CA LEU A 25 19.92 1.40 18.54
C LEU A 25 20.09 -0.12 18.45
N ALA A 26 20.98 -0.57 17.57
CA ALA A 26 21.47 -1.93 17.47
C ALA A 26 23.00 -1.91 17.66
N ASP A 27 23.47 -2.45 18.79
CA ASP A 27 24.88 -2.36 19.22
C ASP A 27 25.40 -0.91 19.28
N GLY A 28 24.55 0.02 19.72
CA GLY A 28 24.87 1.45 19.79
C GLY A 28 24.79 2.21 18.46
N GLU A 29 24.50 1.56 17.34
CA GLU A 29 24.29 2.21 16.04
C GLU A 29 22.80 2.40 15.74
N ALA A 30 22.43 3.55 15.16
CA ALA A 30 21.04 3.83 14.80
C ALA A 30 20.51 2.84 13.74
N VAL A 31 19.36 2.25 14.02
CA VAL A 31 18.59 1.44 13.08
C VAL A 31 17.81 2.36 12.15
N LEU A 32 17.98 2.15 10.85
CA LEU A 32 17.25 2.88 9.81
C LEU A 32 15.98 2.16 9.34
N GLY A 33 15.91 0.85 9.55
CA GLY A 33 14.76 0.03 9.21
C GLY A 33 15.11 -1.46 9.27
N VAL A 34 14.21 -2.29 8.77
CA VAL A 34 14.41 -3.73 8.67
C VAL A 34 14.07 -4.18 7.24
N GLY A 35 14.97 -4.93 6.63
CA GLY A 35 14.81 -5.54 5.32
C GLY A 35 14.45 -7.02 5.44
N LEU A 36 13.88 -7.60 4.37
CA LEU A 36 13.63 -9.03 4.30
C LEU A 36 14.44 -9.66 3.16
N THR A 37 15.30 -10.62 3.48
CA THR A 37 16.12 -11.30 2.49
C THR A 37 15.36 -12.44 1.83
N ASP A 38 15.50 -12.58 0.51
CA ASP A 38 15.24 -13.84 -0.19
C ASP A 38 16.43 -14.77 0.09
N ALA A 39 16.28 -15.76 0.98
CA ALA A 39 17.33 -16.76 1.14
C ALA A 39 17.32 -17.71 -0.08
N PRO A 40 18.46 -17.95 -0.77
CA PRO A 40 18.52 -18.80 -1.98
C PRO A 40 17.94 -20.20 -1.82
N HIS A 41 17.87 -20.71 -0.58
CA HIS A 41 17.33 -22.02 -0.20
C HIS A 41 16.60 -22.02 1.16
N GLY A 42 16.09 -20.89 1.64
CA GLY A 42 15.71 -20.75 3.05
C GLY A 42 14.46 -19.94 3.34
N THR A 43 14.00 -20.07 4.57
CA THR A 43 12.96 -19.23 5.18
C THR A 43 13.40 -17.76 5.11
N PRO A 44 12.54 -16.83 4.66
CA PRO A 44 12.84 -15.40 4.68
C PRO A 44 13.31 -14.97 6.08
N ARG A 45 14.32 -14.09 6.12
CA ARG A 45 14.95 -13.61 7.36
C ARG A 45 14.96 -12.09 7.38
N GLU A 46 14.68 -11.54 8.55
CA GLU A 46 14.76 -10.10 8.84
C GLU A 46 16.22 -9.68 9.05
N VAL A 47 16.58 -8.54 8.46
CA VAL A 47 17.92 -7.94 8.57
C VAL A 47 17.78 -6.50 9.05
N VAL A 48 18.46 -6.18 10.15
CA VAL A 48 18.54 -4.82 10.69
C VAL A 48 19.40 -3.97 9.77
N LEU A 49 18.82 -2.88 9.26
CA LEU A 49 19.46 -1.99 8.28
C LEU A 49 20.06 -0.77 8.97
N ARG A 50 21.27 -0.40 8.53
CA ARG A 50 22.07 0.72 9.05
C ARG A 50 22.47 1.65 7.91
N GLU A 51 23.14 2.76 8.24
CA GLU A 51 23.55 3.78 7.25
C GLU A 51 24.34 3.19 6.07
N ARG A 52 25.22 2.22 6.33
CA ARG A 52 26.02 1.56 5.29
C ARG A 52 25.18 0.80 4.23
N ASP A 53 23.94 0.47 4.54
CA ASP A 53 23.06 -0.33 3.68
C ASP A 53 22.18 0.54 2.78
N ARG A 54 22.13 1.87 2.99
CA ARG A 54 21.25 2.81 2.27
C ARG A 54 21.42 2.73 0.75
N GLU A 55 22.66 2.63 0.29
CA GLU A 55 22.99 2.59 -1.14
C GLU A 55 23.06 1.18 -1.74
N ALA A 56 22.83 0.14 -0.93
CA ALA A 56 22.85 -1.24 -1.41
C ALA A 56 21.70 -1.51 -2.38
N HIS A 57 21.95 -2.34 -3.40
CA HIS A 57 20.94 -2.70 -4.41
C HIS A 57 19.90 -3.71 -3.92
N SER A 58 20.19 -4.40 -2.83
CA SER A 58 19.33 -5.41 -2.21
C SER A 58 19.58 -5.44 -0.71
N VAL A 59 18.66 -6.05 0.04
CA VAL A 59 18.86 -6.35 1.46
C VAL A 59 20.16 -7.16 1.62
N PRO A 60 21.09 -6.79 2.52
CA PRO A 60 22.32 -7.54 2.74
C PRO A 60 22.02 -8.97 3.22
N PRO A 61 22.38 -10.03 2.46
CA PRO A 61 21.98 -11.40 2.80
C PRO A 61 22.61 -11.89 4.11
N ASP A 62 23.83 -11.46 4.40
CA ASP A 62 24.59 -11.82 5.60
C ASP A 62 24.49 -10.76 6.72
N GLY A 63 23.54 -9.83 6.59
CA GLY A 63 23.32 -8.81 7.62
C GLY A 63 22.84 -9.41 8.95
N PRO A 64 23.03 -8.70 10.08
CA PRO A 64 22.53 -9.15 11.37
C PRO A 64 20.99 -9.06 11.41
N GLY A 65 20.33 -10.08 11.93
CA GLY A 65 18.92 -10.03 12.26
C GLY A 65 18.69 -9.42 13.65
N PRO A 66 17.43 -9.12 14.01
CA PRO A 66 17.10 -8.55 15.33
C PRO A 66 17.60 -9.39 16.51
N ALA A 67 17.66 -10.72 16.36
CA ALA A 67 18.14 -11.62 17.41
C ALA A 67 19.67 -11.69 17.53
N ASP A 68 20.40 -11.14 16.56
CA ASP A 68 21.87 -11.22 16.49
C ASP A 68 22.57 -9.99 17.10
N VAL A 69 21.81 -9.00 17.57
CA VAL A 69 22.31 -7.69 18.03
C VAL A 69 21.67 -7.31 19.37
N HIS A 70 22.33 -6.44 20.12
CA HIS A 70 21.72 -5.82 21.29
C HIS A 70 20.84 -4.65 20.85
N LEU A 71 19.53 -4.75 21.10
CA LEU A 71 18.55 -3.73 20.73
C LEU A 71 18.18 -2.83 21.91
N GLU A 72 18.24 -1.51 21.69
CA GLU A 72 17.71 -0.49 22.58
C GLU A 72 16.55 0.24 21.90
N PHE A 73 15.35 0.07 22.46
CA PHE A 73 14.10 0.56 21.89
C PHE A 73 13.85 2.03 22.25
N SER A 74 14.69 2.92 21.71
CA SER A 74 14.65 4.37 21.95
C SER A 74 13.97 5.16 20.84
N GLY A 75 13.67 4.54 19.70
CA GLY A 75 12.97 5.19 18.59
C GLY A 75 11.53 5.59 18.96
N PRO A 76 11.01 6.70 18.38
CA PRO A 76 9.65 7.16 18.62
C PRO A 76 8.63 6.14 18.10
N HIS A 77 7.40 6.19 18.63
CA HIS A 77 6.33 5.39 18.06
C HIS A 77 6.03 5.85 16.61
N PRO A 78 5.74 4.94 15.65
CA PRO A 78 5.48 5.29 14.24
C PRO A 78 4.40 6.35 13.97
N ALA A 79 3.46 6.53 14.90
CA ALA A 79 2.43 7.58 14.85
C ALA A 79 2.89 8.94 15.44
N GLU A 80 3.90 8.97 16.31
CA GLU A 80 4.40 10.20 16.96
C GLU A 80 5.15 11.12 15.98
N ARG A 81 5.50 10.61 14.79
CA ARG A 81 6.09 11.41 13.70
C ARG A 81 5.06 12.22 12.90
N CYS A 82 3.77 11.98 13.11
CA CYS A 82 2.70 12.79 12.54
C CYS A 82 2.37 13.98 13.43
N ALA A 83 1.94 15.08 12.83
CA ALA A 83 1.49 16.23 13.60
C ALA A 83 0.11 15.91 14.22
N PRO A 84 -0.22 16.42 15.43
CA PRO A 84 -1.51 16.15 16.05
C PRO A 84 -2.71 16.53 15.17
N GLU A 85 -2.57 17.56 14.33
CA GLU A 85 -3.59 18.00 13.37
C GLU A 85 -3.84 17.02 12.21
N ASP A 86 -2.95 16.04 11.99
CA ASP A 86 -3.12 14.97 11.00
C ASP A 86 -4.09 13.89 11.50
N PHE A 87 -4.47 13.91 12.79
CA PHE A 87 -5.40 12.97 13.40
C PHE A 87 -6.78 13.62 13.60
N HIS A 88 -7.81 12.87 13.24
CA HIS A 88 -9.19 13.32 13.33
C HIS A 88 -10.06 12.24 13.97
N ALA A 89 -11.05 12.66 14.75
CA ALA A 89 -12.13 11.76 15.13
C ALA A 89 -12.81 11.23 13.85
N ALA A 90 -12.90 9.91 13.71
CA ALA A 90 -13.37 9.31 12.46
C ALA A 90 -14.82 9.68 12.17
N GLU A 91 -15.66 9.79 13.21
CA GLU A 91 -17.07 10.18 13.08
C GLU A 91 -17.26 11.63 12.61
N ASP A 92 -16.31 12.53 12.91
CA ASP A 92 -16.37 13.91 12.40
C ASP A 92 -16.02 13.98 10.91
N VAL A 93 -15.17 13.06 10.44
CA VAL A 93 -14.69 13.03 9.05
C VAL A 93 -15.63 12.24 8.14
N ALA A 94 -16.11 11.10 8.63
CA ALA A 94 -16.90 10.10 7.92
C ALA A 94 -17.88 9.42 8.89
N PRO A 95 -19.03 10.05 9.17
CA PRO A 95 -20.02 9.50 10.10
C PRO A 95 -20.44 8.07 9.73
N GLY A 96 -20.42 7.16 10.72
CA GLY A 96 -20.79 5.76 10.56
C GLY A 96 -19.73 4.87 9.88
N ILE A 97 -18.49 5.34 9.74
CA ILE A 97 -17.39 4.56 9.15
C ILE A 97 -17.13 3.25 9.91
N GLY A 98 -17.18 3.26 11.25
CA GLY A 98 -17.03 2.04 12.06
C GLY A 98 -18.08 0.98 11.73
N ALA A 99 -19.36 1.37 11.77
CA ALA A 99 -20.47 0.48 11.44
C ALA A 99 -20.41 -0.03 9.99
N ALA A 100 -19.87 0.76 9.05
CA ALA A 100 -19.69 0.33 7.68
C ALA A 100 -18.59 -0.73 7.54
N VAL A 101 -17.47 -0.59 8.27
CA VAL A 101 -16.43 -1.62 8.35
C VAL A 101 -16.97 -2.88 9.00
N ASP A 102 -17.69 -2.77 10.11
CA ASP A 102 -18.32 -3.90 10.79
C ASP A 102 -19.21 -4.69 9.85
N ARG A 103 -20.09 -4.01 9.12
CA ARG A 103 -20.97 -4.66 8.14
C ARG A 103 -20.17 -5.35 7.03
N CYS A 104 -19.10 -4.75 6.52
CA CYS A 104 -18.25 -5.39 5.51
C CYS A 104 -17.63 -6.69 6.04
N LEU A 105 -17.21 -6.71 7.31
CA LEU A 105 -16.72 -7.94 7.95
C LEU A 105 -17.85 -8.96 8.08
N ASP A 106 -19.01 -8.56 8.59
CA ASP A 106 -20.15 -9.45 8.82
C ASP A 106 -20.67 -10.08 7.50
N GLU A 107 -20.66 -9.33 6.39
CA GLU A 107 -21.04 -9.81 5.05
C GLU A 107 -20.10 -10.91 4.51
N THR A 108 -18.87 -11.02 5.04
CA THR A 108 -17.88 -12.04 4.65
C THR A 108 -17.86 -13.29 5.53
N GLY A 109 -18.73 -13.37 6.55
CA GLY A 109 -18.89 -14.56 7.39
C GLY A 109 -17.63 -14.88 8.22
N ASP A 110 -17.21 -16.15 8.21
CA ASP A 110 -16.08 -16.65 9.02
C ASP A 110 -14.77 -15.92 8.73
N GLU A 111 -14.55 -15.51 7.49
CA GLU A 111 -13.38 -14.74 7.09
C GLU A 111 -13.37 -13.35 7.72
N GLY A 112 -14.52 -12.66 7.75
CA GLY A 112 -14.66 -11.38 8.41
C GLY A 112 -14.55 -11.50 9.93
N ALA A 113 -15.08 -12.56 10.51
CA ALA A 113 -14.90 -12.88 11.92
C ALA A 113 -13.41 -13.08 12.26
N PHE A 114 -12.65 -13.76 11.39
CA PHE A 114 -11.20 -13.90 11.54
C PHE A 114 -10.47 -12.57 11.42
N VAL A 115 -10.78 -11.74 10.41
CA VAL A 115 -10.18 -10.40 10.26
C VAL A 115 -10.47 -9.53 11.49
N ARG A 116 -11.67 -9.61 12.05
CA ARG A 116 -12.03 -8.92 13.30
C ARG A 116 -11.18 -9.38 14.48
N GLN A 117 -10.86 -10.67 14.57
CA GLN A 117 -9.90 -11.16 15.58
C GLN A 117 -8.52 -10.54 15.35
N VAL A 118 -8.05 -10.43 14.10
CA VAL A 118 -6.78 -9.76 13.76
C VAL A 118 -6.76 -8.29 14.17
N MET A 119 -7.83 -7.56 13.85
CA MET A 119 -8.01 -6.16 14.26
C MET A 119 -8.05 -5.97 15.78
N THR A 120 -8.31 -7.02 16.55
CA THR A 120 -8.34 -6.96 18.01
C THR A 120 -7.01 -7.37 18.62
N TRP A 121 -6.41 -8.47 18.16
CA TRP A 121 -5.21 -9.02 18.80
C TRP A 121 -3.95 -8.21 18.47
N VAL A 122 -3.81 -7.69 17.25
CA VAL A 122 -2.60 -6.93 16.87
C VAL A 122 -2.45 -5.67 17.75
N PRO A 123 -3.51 -4.86 17.95
CA PRO A 123 -3.47 -3.77 18.94
C PRO A 123 -3.25 -4.23 20.37
N ALA A 124 -3.83 -5.37 20.77
CA ALA A 124 -3.67 -5.89 22.14
C ALA A 124 -2.21 -6.29 22.46
N THR A 125 -1.38 -6.58 21.47
CA THR A 125 0.07 -6.79 21.64
C THR A 125 0.90 -5.50 21.51
N GLY A 126 0.24 -4.33 21.46
CA GLY A 126 0.90 -3.02 21.41
C GLY A 126 1.35 -2.59 20.01
N HIS A 127 0.91 -3.26 18.95
CA HIS A 127 1.17 -2.80 17.59
C HIS A 127 0.04 -1.92 17.07
N SER A 128 0.39 -0.95 16.24
CA SER A 128 -0.65 -0.23 15.52
C SER A 128 -1.12 -1.03 14.30
N PHE A 129 -2.41 -0.91 14.00
CA PHE A 129 -3.09 -1.65 12.94
C PHE A 129 -4.18 -0.76 12.34
N TRP A 130 -3.97 -0.30 11.12
CA TRP A 130 -4.85 0.63 10.43
C TRP A 130 -5.45 -0.02 9.20
N LEU A 131 -6.74 0.17 8.98
CA LEU A 131 -7.36 0.01 7.68
C LEU A 131 -6.84 1.12 6.76
N ILE A 132 -6.54 0.81 5.51
CA ILE A 132 -5.88 1.73 4.58
C ILE A 132 -6.45 1.66 3.16
N GLY A 133 -5.95 2.54 2.29
CA GLY A 133 -6.07 2.37 0.85
C GLY A 133 -7.47 2.67 0.32
N GLY A 134 -7.94 1.83 -0.61
CA GLY A 134 -9.18 2.06 -1.34
C GLY A 134 -10.43 2.05 -0.47
N ALA A 135 -10.44 1.19 0.56
CA ALA A 135 -11.56 1.08 1.49
C ALA A 135 -11.78 2.39 2.25
N VAL A 136 -10.74 2.92 2.89
CA VAL A 136 -10.84 4.18 3.65
C VAL A 136 -11.25 5.34 2.74
N ARG A 137 -10.65 5.45 1.55
CA ARG A 137 -11.03 6.47 0.56
C ARG A 137 -12.53 6.40 0.24
N ASP A 138 -13.04 5.21 -0.07
CA ASP A 138 -14.43 5.05 -0.51
C ASP A 138 -15.41 5.26 0.65
N LEU A 139 -15.07 4.82 1.86
CA LEU A 139 -15.86 5.07 3.07
C LEU A 139 -15.92 6.55 3.44
N VAL A 140 -14.81 7.30 3.28
CA VAL A 140 -14.80 8.75 3.55
C VAL A 140 -15.54 9.54 2.46
N ASP A 141 -15.42 9.13 1.19
CA ASP A 141 -16.02 9.88 0.07
C ASP A 141 -17.50 9.59 -0.13
N ILE A 142 -17.90 8.32 -0.06
CA ILE A 142 -19.26 7.85 -0.33
C ILE A 142 -20.04 7.68 0.99
N GLY A 143 -19.35 7.52 2.12
CA GLY A 143 -19.95 7.30 3.42
C GLY A 143 -20.31 5.83 3.65
N PRO A 144 -21.20 5.55 4.63
CA PRO A 144 -21.58 4.19 5.02
C PRO A 144 -22.24 3.36 3.91
N ALA A 145 -22.66 3.96 2.81
CA ALA A 145 -23.21 3.26 1.66
C ALA A 145 -22.12 2.61 0.78
N ALA A 146 -20.85 2.98 0.95
CA ALA A 146 -19.75 2.36 0.23
C ALA A 146 -19.74 0.83 0.42
N ARG A 147 -19.25 0.14 -0.60
CA ARG A 147 -18.93 -1.29 -0.58
C ARG A 147 -17.49 -1.45 -1.06
N PRO A 148 -16.49 -1.26 -0.18
CA PRO A 148 -15.11 -1.58 -0.50
C PRO A 148 -14.99 -3.02 -1.01
N ASN A 149 -14.18 -3.23 -2.05
CA ASN A 149 -13.97 -4.56 -2.61
C ASN A 149 -13.05 -5.42 -1.74
N ASP A 150 -12.14 -4.76 -1.03
CA ASP A 150 -11.07 -5.33 -0.24
C ASP A 150 -10.82 -4.46 1.01
N LEU A 151 -10.37 -5.09 2.09
CA LEU A 151 -9.90 -4.42 3.30
C LEU A 151 -8.39 -4.66 3.40
N ASP A 152 -7.62 -3.63 3.07
CA ASP A 152 -6.17 -3.63 3.19
C ASP A 152 -5.76 -3.01 4.53
N PHE A 153 -4.71 -3.55 5.14
CA PHE A 153 -4.20 -3.08 6.42
C PHE A 153 -2.74 -2.66 6.34
N ALA A 154 -2.34 -1.74 7.22
CA ALA A 154 -0.95 -1.49 7.52
C ALA A 154 -0.71 -1.37 9.02
N GLY A 155 0.54 -1.52 9.44
CA GLY A 155 0.85 -1.44 10.86
C GLY A 155 2.32 -1.62 11.19
N THR A 156 2.58 -1.82 12.47
CA THR A 156 3.94 -1.91 13.02
C THR A 156 4.39 -3.33 13.34
N LEU A 157 3.52 -4.34 13.25
CA LEU A 157 3.87 -5.73 13.48
C LEU A 157 4.79 -6.24 12.34
N PRO A 158 5.92 -6.90 12.65
CA PRO A 158 6.82 -7.42 11.62
C PRO A 158 6.12 -8.41 10.66
N PRO A 159 6.35 -8.33 9.34
CA PRO A 159 5.69 -9.19 8.37
C PRO A 159 5.89 -10.69 8.60
N LEU A 160 7.08 -11.13 9.03
CA LEU A 160 7.32 -12.55 9.31
C LEU A 160 6.53 -13.05 10.50
N ARG A 161 6.48 -12.23 11.56
CA ARG A 161 5.71 -12.54 12.75
C ARG A 161 4.22 -12.58 12.44
N LEU A 162 3.71 -11.61 11.68
CA LEU A 162 2.31 -11.65 11.25
C LEU A 162 2.01 -12.92 10.44
N ARG A 163 2.87 -13.30 9.49
CA ARG A 163 2.68 -14.55 8.73
C ARG A 163 2.57 -15.76 9.65
N GLN A 164 3.46 -15.89 10.63
CA GLN A 164 3.44 -17.00 11.60
C GLN A 164 2.16 -17.01 12.45
N GLU A 165 1.73 -15.84 12.92
CA GLU A 165 0.49 -15.69 13.69
C GLU A 165 -0.75 -15.96 12.84
N LEU A 166 -0.75 -15.56 11.57
CA LEU A 166 -1.85 -15.85 10.65
C LEU A 166 -1.98 -17.36 10.42
N ASP A 167 -0.87 -18.07 10.16
CA ASP A 167 -0.88 -19.53 9.99
C ASP A 167 -1.46 -20.23 11.25
N LEU A 168 -0.94 -19.88 12.44
CA LEU A 168 -1.40 -20.48 13.70
C LEU A 168 -2.89 -20.19 13.98
N ARG A 169 -3.31 -18.94 13.80
CA ARG A 169 -4.67 -18.51 14.17
C ARG A 169 -5.71 -18.93 13.14
N SER A 170 -5.34 -19.01 11.85
CA SER A 170 -6.27 -19.51 10.84
C SER A 170 -6.63 -20.97 11.12
N ASP A 171 -5.66 -21.79 11.53
CA ASP A 171 -5.92 -23.18 11.93
C ASP A 171 -6.92 -23.25 13.09
N LEU A 172 -6.69 -22.45 14.14
CA LEU A 172 -7.57 -22.38 15.32
C LEU A 172 -8.97 -21.86 14.99
N ALA A 173 -9.10 -21.02 13.96
CA ALA A 173 -10.37 -20.46 13.51
C ALA A 173 -11.13 -21.38 12.51
N GLY A 174 -10.63 -22.59 12.24
CA GLY A 174 -11.25 -23.49 11.25
C GLY A 174 -10.95 -23.12 9.79
N LEU A 175 -9.98 -22.23 9.56
CA LEU A 175 -9.51 -21.79 8.26
C LEU A 175 -8.17 -22.46 7.89
N GLY A 176 -7.93 -23.70 8.34
CA GLY A 176 -6.61 -24.34 8.22
C GLY A 176 -6.16 -24.70 6.80
N ASP A 177 -7.06 -24.65 5.81
CA ASP A 177 -6.68 -24.79 4.40
C ASP A 177 -6.20 -23.46 3.77
N TYR A 178 -6.38 -22.34 4.48
CA TYR A 178 -5.89 -21.03 4.05
C TYR A 178 -4.37 -20.99 4.22
N ARG A 179 -3.71 -20.14 3.44
CA ARG A 179 -2.24 -20.07 3.43
C ARG A 179 -1.78 -18.65 3.70
N ALA A 180 -1.01 -18.45 4.77
CA ALA A 180 -0.34 -17.19 4.99
C ALA A 180 0.98 -17.14 4.22
N ARG A 181 1.25 -16.02 3.58
CA ARG A 181 2.50 -15.78 2.85
C ARG A 181 2.98 -14.36 3.08
N VAL A 182 4.26 -14.15 2.91
CA VAL A 182 4.89 -12.83 2.90
C VAL A 182 5.66 -12.68 1.59
N SER A 183 5.58 -11.51 0.97
CA SER A 183 6.44 -11.16 -0.16
C SER A 183 7.65 -10.38 0.35
N PRO A 184 8.89 -10.86 0.17
CA PRO A 184 10.09 -10.09 0.52
C PRO A 184 10.25 -8.82 -0.31
N VAL A 185 9.73 -8.83 -1.55
CA VAL A 185 9.77 -7.67 -2.43
C VAL A 185 8.80 -6.57 -1.99
N SER A 186 7.56 -6.88 -1.63
CA SER A 186 6.57 -5.86 -1.25
C SER A 186 6.38 -5.68 0.25
N LEU A 187 6.96 -6.58 1.05
CA LEU A 187 6.75 -6.70 2.50
C LEU A 187 5.28 -6.87 2.91
N VAL A 188 4.45 -7.35 1.98
CA VAL A 188 3.04 -7.63 2.22
C VAL A 188 2.89 -9.05 2.75
N ALA A 189 2.39 -9.17 3.97
CA ALA A 189 1.85 -10.41 4.51
C ALA A 189 0.37 -10.55 4.10
N HIS A 190 -0.05 -11.74 3.70
CA HIS A 190 -1.44 -11.98 3.31
C HIS A 190 -1.89 -13.38 3.69
N LEU A 191 -3.20 -13.52 3.93
CA LEU A 191 -3.89 -14.80 4.05
C LEU A 191 -4.74 -15.02 2.80
N SER A 192 -4.60 -16.16 2.12
CA SER A 192 -5.36 -16.49 0.91
C SER A 192 -6.21 -17.74 1.07
N ARG A 193 -7.37 -17.72 0.41
CA ARG A 193 -8.23 -18.90 0.23
C ARG A 193 -7.48 -20.01 -0.50
N PRO A 194 -7.87 -21.28 -0.30
CA PRO A 194 -7.45 -22.37 -1.18
C PRO A 194 -7.75 -22.06 -2.65
N GLU A 195 -6.95 -22.58 -3.58
CA GLU A 195 -7.14 -22.34 -5.02
C GLU A 195 -8.52 -22.84 -5.50
N GLN A 196 -9.02 -23.95 -4.93
CA GLN A 196 -10.37 -24.45 -5.23
C GLN A 196 -11.49 -23.50 -4.79
N GLY A 197 -11.21 -22.59 -3.85
CA GLY A 197 -12.13 -21.55 -3.34
C GLY A 197 -11.99 -20.19 -4.04
N GLY A 198 -11.43 -20.16 -5.25
CA GLY A 198 -11.26 -18.93 -6.04
C GLY A 198 -9.98 -18.13 -5.75
N GLY A 199 -9.11 -18.62 -4.84
CA GLY A 199 -7.75 -18.10 -4.64
C GLY A 199 -7.64 -16.63 -4.20
N GLY A 200 -8.75 -16.01 -3.79
CA GLY A 200 -8.76 -14.61 -3.35
C GLY A 200 -8.06 -14.42 -2.01
N ARG A 201 -7.55 -13.21 -1.79
CA ARG A 201 -6.98 -12.80 -0.50
C ARG A 201 -8.11 -12.42 0.46
N VAL A 202 -7.98 -12.87 1.70
CA VAL A 202 -8.87 -12.54 2.82
C VAL A 202 -8.38 -11.31 3.55
N LEU A 203 -7.07 -11.24 3.76
CA LEU A 203 -6.39 -10.17 4.46
C LEU A 203 -5.10 -9.85 3.73
N GLU A 204 -4.85 -8.56 3.53
CA GLU A 204 -3.56 -8.01 3.15
C GLU A 204 -3.07 -7.07 4.23
N TYR A 205 -1.80 -7.21 4.59
CA TYR A 205 -1.15 -6.37 5.57
C TYR A 205 0.22 -5.94 5.07
N LYS A 206 0.48 -4.64 5.12
CA LYS A 206 1.78 -4.05 4.79
C LYS A 206 2.40 -3.43 6.04
N ALA A 207 3.58 -3.86 6.45
CA ALA A 207 4.32 -3.14 7.49
C ALA A 207 4.67 -1.72 7.01
N LEU A 208 4.64 -0.74 7.91
CA LEU A 208 4.93 0.66 7.58
C LEU A 208 6.32 0.79 6.94
N ALA A 209 6.33 1.33 5.72
CA ALA A 209 7.52 1.35 4.87
C ALA A 209 8.58 2.34 5.34
N VAL A 210 9.84 2.03 5.04
CA VAL A 210 10.95 2.99 4.98
C VAL A 210 11.37 3.12 3.52
N THR A 211 11.46 4.36 3.02
CA THR A 211 11.70 4.65 1.59
C THR A 211 13.10 5.18 1.28
N ASP A 212 13.97 5.27 2.29
CA ASP A 212 15.37 5.69 2.13
C ASP A 212 16.26 4.64 1.46
N PHE A 213 15.77 3.42 1.24
CA PHE A 213 16.52 2.32 0.63
C PHE A 213 16.14 2.10 -0.82
N ARG A 214 17.06 1.51 -1.60
CA ARG A 214 16.79 1.10 -3.00
C ARG A 214 15.98 -0.19 -3.12
N PHE A 215 15.65 -0.81 -1.99
CA PHE A 215 14.83 -2.01 -1.85
C PHE A 215 13.77 -1.76 -0.78
N SER A 216 12.76 -2.64 -0.69
CA SER A 216 11.72 -2.49 0.33
C SER A 216 12.24 -2.77 1.73
N ALA A 217 11.97 -1.84 2.64
CA ALA A 217 12.24 -1.95 4.07
C ALA A 217 11.00 -1.51 4.87
N TYR A 218 10.93 -1.93 6.12
CA TYR A 218 9.88 -1.51 7.06
C TYR A 218 10.48 -1.01 8.39
N GLY A 219 9.62 -0.57 9.30
CA GLY A 219 9.99 0.00 10.59
C GLY A 219 9.89 1.52 10.62
N GLY A 220 9.29 2.12 9.58
CA GLY A 220 9.06 3.56 9.48
C GLY A 220 7.79 4.02 10.18
N GLY A 221 7.55 5.32 10.09
CA GLY A 221 6.35 6.01 10.54
C GLY A 221 5.25 6.10 9.48
N LEU A 222 4.08 6.59 9.89
CA LEU A 222 2.99 6.91 8.97
C LEU A 222 3.42 7.95 7.91
N ALA A 223 4.19 8.97 8.32
CA ALA A 223 4.72 10.01 7.44
C ALA A 223 5.69 9.47 6.37
N GLU A 224 6.44 8.42 6.65
CA GLU A 224 7.28 7.74 5.65
C GLU A 224 6.44 6.81 4.77
N ASP A 225 5.51 6.05 5.34
CA ASP A 225 4.70 5.08 4.58
C ASP A 225 3.93 5.76 3.44
N VAL A 226 3.42 6.99 3.64
CA VAL A 226 2.74 7.74 2.57
C VAL A 226 3.62 8.06 1.36
N THR A 227 4.95 8.10 1.52
CA THR A 227 5.90 8.28 0.42
C THR A 227 6.11 7.01 -0.41
N SER A 228 5.59 5.87 0.05
CA SER A 228 5.56 4.61 -0.70
C SER A 228 4.21 4.33 -1.37
N ARG A 229 3.20 5.16 -1.12
CA ARG A 229 1.83 4.99 -1.62
C ARG A 229 1.62 5.67 -2.96
N ASP A 230 0.58 5.25 -3.67
CA ASP A 230 0.31 5.74 -5.02
C ASP A 230 -0.25 7.17 -5.01
N LEU A 231 -1.30 7.43 -4.26
CA LEU A 231 -2.02 8.69 -4.23
C LEU A 231 -2.29 9.17 -2.81
N THR A 232 -2.34 10.48 -2.61
CA THR A 232 -2.68 11.08 -1.31
C THR A 232 -4.05 10.65 -0.81
N ILE A 233 -5.02 10.51 -1.72
CA ILE A 233 -6.38 10.05 -1.37
C ILE A 233 -6.44 8.56 -0.97
N ASN A 234 -5.39 7.78 -1.25
CA ASN A 234 -5.22 6.38 -0.81
C ASN A 234 -4.26 6.26 0.37
N SER A 235 -3.85 7.39 0.94
CA SER A 235 -2.91 7.52 2.04
C SER A 235 -3.61 8.00 3.32
N LEU A 236 -4.88 7.60 3.47
CA LEU A 236 -5.68 7.76 4.67
C LEU A 236 -5.65 6.45 5.47
N TYR A 237 -5.59 6.57 6.78
CA TYR A 237 -5.43 5.45 7.72
C TYR A 237 -6.56 5.52 8.74
N TYR A 238 -7.31 4.44 8.88
CA TYR A 238 -8.40 4.36 9.86
C TYR A 238 -8.04 3.34 10.95
N ASP A 239 -7.88 3.82 12.18
CA ASP A 239 -7.77 2.98 13.37
C ASP A 239 -9.19 2.65 13.87
N HIS A 240 -9.65 1.45 13.53
CA HIS A 240 -10.98 0.99 13.91
C HIS A 240 -11.17 0.87 15.42
N GLY A 241 -10.12 0.48 16.16
CA GLY A 241 -10.21 0.29 17.61
C GLY A 241 -10.27 1.60 18.39
N ARG A 242 -9.61 2.65 17.87
CA ARG A 242 -9.60 3.98 18.49
C ARG A 242 -10.62 4.95 17.89
N HIS A 243 -11.28 4.59 16.80
CA HIS A 243 -12.16 5.49 16.04
C HIS A 243 -11.46 6.77 15.56
N VAL A 244 -10.21 6.64 15.13
CA VAL A 244 -9.37 7.74 14.64
C VAL A 244 -9.06 7.55 13.17
N LEU A 245 -9.15 8.64 12.40
CA LEU A 245 -8.68 8.71 11.03
C LEU A 245 -7.46 9.62 10.96
N ALA A 246 -6.35 9.09 10.45
CA ALA A 246 -5.13 9.82 10.21
C ALA A 246 -4.96 10.15 8.71
N ASP A 247 -4.57 11.39 8.42
CA ASP A 247 -4.11 11.87 7.12
C ASP A 247 -2.65 12.38 7.24
N PRO A 248 -1.65 11.48 7.25
CA PRO A 248 -0.24 11.86 7.32
C PRO A 248 0.25 12.68 6.12
N THR A 249 -0.59 12.79 5.08
CA THR A 249 -0.28 13.67 3.95
C THR A 249 -0.65 15.12 4.22
N GLY A 250 -1.44 15.41 5.27
CA GLY A 250 -2.00 16.73 5.57
C GLY A 250 -2.90 17.32 4.48
N GLN A 251 -3.18 16.57 3.41
CA GLN A 251 -3.88 17.05 2.22
C GLN A 251 -4.79 15.99 1.60
N GLY A 252 -4.70 14.72 1.99
CA GLY A 252 -5.44 13.60 1.42
C GLY A 252 -6.94 13.78 1.56
N LEU A 253 -7.41 14.22 2.74
CA LEU A 253 -8.81 14.55 2.99
C LEU A 253 -9.28 15.74 2.17
N ALA A 254 -8.48 16.80 2.09
CA ALA A 254 -8.80 17.98 1.29
C ALA A 254 -8.88 17.64 -0.20
N HIS A 255 -7.91 16.89 -0.71
CA HIS A 255 -7.88 16.38 -2.09
C HIS A 255 -9.10 15.49 -2.39
N LEU A 256 -9.50 14.62 -1.45
CA LEU A 256 -10.65 13.75 -1.64
C LEU A 256 -11.99 14.52 -1.65
N ARG A 257 -12.12 15.55 -0.81
CA ARG A 257 -13.33 16.38 -0.66
C ARG A 257 -13.48 17.42 -1.77
N SER A 258 -12.39 17.84 -2.40
CA SER A 258 -12.42 18.81 -3.50
C SER A 258 -13.32 18.36 -4.68
N ARG A 259 -13.89 19.34 -5.39
CA ARG A 259 -14.72 19.16 -6.59
C ARG A 259 -14.26 20.19 -7.63
N PRO A 260 -13.57 19.78 -8.72
CA PRO A 260 -13.14 18.40 -9.00
C PRO A 260 -12.16 17.84 -7.96
N LYS A 261 -12.08 16.51 -7.85
CA LYS A 261 -11.12 15.84 -6.96
C LYS A 261 -9.70 16.16 -7.40
N VAL A 262 -8.76 16.20 -6.46
CA VAL A 262 -7.33 16.33 -6.77
C VAL A 262 -6.68 14.95 -6.70
N LEU A 263 -6.02 14.53 -7.78
CA LEU A 263 -5.12 13.38 -7.78
C LEU A 263 -3.69 13.89 -7.63
N ALA A 264 -3.06 13.53 -6.53
CA ALA A 264 -1.69 13.90 -6.20
C ALA A 264 -0.96 12.70 -5.60
N THR A 265 0.37 12.72 -5.68
CA THR A 265 1.23 11.68 -5.12
C THR A 265 2.35 12.31 -4.29
N ARG A 266 2.69 11.67 -3.16
CA ARG A 266 3.94 11.93 -2.42
C ARG A 266 4.99 10.86 -2.70
N ASN A 267 4.73 10.00 -3.67
CA ASN A 267 5.59 8.85 -3.92
C ASN A 267 6.99 9.30 -4.33
N THR A 268 8.00 8.80 -3.62
CA THR A 268 9.42 9.10 -3.89
C THR A 268 10.15 7.97 -4.60
N GLU A 269 9.49 6.83 -4.81
CA GLU A 269 10.08 5.62 -5.37
C GLU A 269 10.51 5.81 -6.83
N ARG A 270 11.73 5.38 -7.13
CA ARG A 270 12.36 5.57 -8.45
C ARG A 270 12.72 4.28 -9.17
N ALA A 271 12.48 3.11 -8.56
CA ALA A 271 12.70 1.84 -9.25
C ALA A 271 11.87 1.81 -10.55
N PRO A 272 12.46 1.51 -11.73
CA PRO A 272 11.78 1.65 -13.02
C PRO A 272 10.43 0.93 -13.10
N GLY A 273 10.39 -0.35 -12.71
CA GLY A 273 9.16 -1.15 -12.70
C GLY A 273 8.06 -0.55 -11.80
N ARG A 274 8.43 -0.05 -10.62
CA ARG A 274 7.48 0.56 -9.67
C ARG A 274 6.97 1.91 -10.18
N SER A 275 7.84 2.73 -10.80
CA SER A 275 7.43 3.99 -11.45
C SER A 275 6.44 3.76 -12.59
N ALA A 276 6.67 2.74 -13.43
CA ALA A 276 5.75 2.37 -14.51
C ALA A 276 4.40 1.87 -13.95
N GLN A 277 4.41 1.07 -12.88
CA GLN A 277 3.19 0.63 -12.19
C GLN A 277 2.42 1.81 -11.59
N LEU A 278 3.10 2.81 -11.03
CA LEU A 278 2.46 4.03 -10.53
C LEU A 278 1.78 4.83 -11.65
N LEU A 279 2.44 5.00 -12.80
CA LEU A 279 1.81 5.62 -13.97
C LEU A 279 0.51 4.90 -14.35
N MET A 280 0.52 3.56 -14.38
CA MET A 280 -0.71 2.80 -14.65
C MET A 280 -1.80 3.04 -13.59
N ARG A 281 -1.44 3.13 -12.31
CA ARG A 281 -2.40 3.48 -11.25
C ARG A 281 -2.95 4.88 -11.45
N PHE A 282 -2.15 5.85 -11.88
CA PHE A 282 -2.63 7.19 -12.22
C PHE A 282 -3.64 7.17 -13.36
N LEU A 283 -3.38 6.38 -14.41
CA LEU A 283 -4.32 6.20 -15.51
C LEU A 283 -5.64 5.58 -15.04
N LYS A 284 -5.58 4.50 -14.24
CA LYS A 284 -6.76 3.88 -13.62
C LYS A 284 -7.60 4.92 -12.86
N PHE A 285 -6.97 5.74 -12.03
CA PHE A 285 -7.67 6.73 -11.22
C PHE A 285 -8.21 7.92 -12.03
N GLY A 286 -7.50 8.38 -13.06
CA GLY A 286 -8.00 9.44 -13.94
C GLY A 286 -9.11 8.96 -14.89
N VAL A 287 -9.21 7.65 -15.16
CA VAL A 287 -10.40 7.05 -15.79
C VAL A 287 -11.57 7.01 -14.79
N ARG A 288 -11.32 6.62 -13.54
CA ARG A 288 -12.35 6.60 -12.48
C ARG A 288 -12.89 8.00 -12.14
N TYR A 289 -12.04 9.01 -12.18
CA TYR A 289 -12.38 10.40 -11.86
C TYR A 289 -12.04 11.30 -13.06
N PRO A 290 -12.89 11.34 -14.11
CA PRO A 290 -12.57 11.98 -15.37
C PRO A 290 -12.32 13.49 -15.25
N ASP A 291 -12.97 14.17 -14.31
CA ASP A 291 -12.84 15.60 -14.12
C ASP A 291 -11.75 15.99 -13.11
N ALA A 292 -11.03 15.01 -12.55
CA ALA A 292 -10.06 15.28 -11.49
C ALA A 292 -8.90 16.17 -11.97
N ASP A 293 -8.44 17.04 -11.08
CA ASP A 293 -7.18 17.76 -11.26
C ASP A 293 -6.01 16.79 -11.15
N THR A 294 -5.22 16.70 -12.21
CA THR A 294 -4.07 15.82 -12.35
C THR A 294 -2.75 16.59 -12.47
N SER A 295 -2.77 17.90 -12.20
CA SER A 295 -1.59 18.77 -12.35
C SER A 295 -0.40 18.28 -11.53
N ARG A 296 -0.65 17.77 -10.31
CA ARG A 296 0.40 17.19 -9.45
C ARG A 296 0.94 15.86 -9.97
N LEU A 297 0.11 15.05 -10.64
CA LEU A 297 0.59 13.83 -11.29
C LEU A 297 1.47 14.15 -12.49
N ARG A 298 1.12 15.20 -13.25
CA ARG A 298 1.95 15.71 -14.37
C ARG A 298 3.31 16.19 -13.87
N GLU A 299 3.34 17.00 -12.80
CA GLU A 299 4.60 17.44 -12.16
C GLU A 299 5.47 16.27 -11.70
N TRP A 300 4.86 15.22 -11.17
CA TRP A 300 5.58 14.01 -10.79
C TRP A 300 6.11 13.25 -12.02
N ALA A 301 5.27 13.02 -13.03
CA ALA A 301 5.62 12.28 -14.24
C ALA A 301 6.70 12.98 -15.07
N ALA A 302 6.71 14.32 -15.09
CA ALA A 302 7.73 15.13 -15.75
C ALA A 302 9.14 14.98 -15.14
N ARG A 303 9.26 14.39 -13.95
CA ARG A 303 10.56 14.08 -13.30
C ARG A 303 11.03 12.65 -13.57
N LEU A 304 10.26 11.85 -14.30
CA LEU A 304 10.70 10.52 -14.71
C LEU A 304 11.76 10.64 -15.80
N PRO A 305 12.73 9.72 -15.83
CA PRO A 305 13.76 9.75 -16.86
C PRO A 305 13.17 9.33 -18.22
N ASP A 306 13.63 9.96 -19.30
CA ASP A 306 13.12 9.70 -20.65
C ASP A 306 13.35 8.25 -21.11
N ASP A 307 14.40 7.60 -20.60
CA ASP A 307 14.78 6.21 -20.84
C ASP A 307 14.10 5.21 -19.88
N LEU A 308 13.04 5.61 -19.15
CA LEU A 308 12.36 4.75 -18.17
C LEU A 308 11.99 3.37 -18.76
N LEU A 309 11.45 3.34 -19.98
CA LEU A 309 11.00 2.11 -20.62
C LEU A 309 12.15 1.17 -20.97
N ASP A 310 13.32 1.72 -21.32
CA ASP A 310 14.53 0.94 -21.63
C ASP A 310 15.13 0.31 -20.37
N ARG A 311 14.81 0.88 -19.20
CA ARG A 311 15.22 0.36 -17.88
C ARG A 311 14.27 -0.71 -17.33
N LEU A 312 13.14 -0.99 -17.99
CA LEU A 312 12.23 -2.06 -17.59
C LEU A 312 12.81 -3.42 -17.99
N THR A 313 12.76 -4.37 -17.06
CA THR A 313 13.22 -5.74 -17.29
C THR A 313 12.15 -6.57 -17.98
N GLU A 314 12.54 -7.71 -18.56
CA GLU A 314 11.60 -8.71 -19.09
C GLU A 314 10.60 -9.22 -18.05
N ARG A 315 10.89 -9.08 -16.75
CA ARG A 315 9.98 -9.45 -15.67
C ARG A 315 8.93 -8.37 -15.37
N ASP A 316 9.22 -7.11 -15.71
CA ASP A 316 8.30 -6.00 -15.45
C ASP A 316 7.12 -6.00 -16.43
N TRP A 317 7.39 -6.28 -17.71
CA TRP A 317 6.40 -6.20 -18.79
C TRP A 317 5.15 -7.07 -18.58
N PRO A 318 5.26 -8.37 -18.23
CA PRO A 318 4.07 -9.19 -17.99
C PRO A 318 3.15 -8.64 -16.90
N ALA A 319 3.73 -8.07 -15.84
CA ALA A 319 2.97 -7.46 -14.74
C ALA A 319 2.27 -6.17 -15.20
N LEU A 320 2.95 -5.34 -15.99
CA LEU A 320 2.38 -4.10 -16.56
C LEU A 320 1.25 -4.41 -17.57
N GLU A 321 1.44 -5.39 -18.46
CA GLU A 321 0.42 -5.81 -19.43
C GLU A 321 -0.83 -6.38 -18.77
N TRP A 322 -0.64 -7.24 -17.77
CA TRP A 322 -1.75 -7.78 -16.98
C TRP A 322 -2.47 -6.66 -16.22
N GLY A 323 -1.71 -5.77 -15.57
CA GLY A 323 -2.28 -4.65 -14.84
C GLY A 323 -3.05 -3.69 -15.76
N TRP A 324 -2.56 -3.43 -16.98
CA TRP A 324 -3.22 -2.55 -17.95
C TRP A 324 -4.58 -3.10 -18.33
N ARG A 325 -4.61 -4.38 -18.74
CA ARG A 325 -5.86 -5.07 -19.11
C ARG A 325 -6.85 -5.16 -17.95
N LYS A 326 -6.37 -5.40 -16.73
CA LYS A 326 -7.23 -5.56 -15.54
C LYS A 326 -7.76 -4.23 -15.02
N THR A 327 -6.95 -3.17 -15.03
CA THR A 327 -7.28 -1.92 -14.33
C THR A 327 -7.87 -0.85 -15.22
N VAL A 328 -7.61 -0.87 -16.52
CA VAL A 328 -8.16 0.08 -17.47
C VAL A 328 -9.07 -0.69 -18.44
N PRO A 329 -10.39 -0.73 -18.17
CA PRO A 329 -11.33 -1.42 -19.04
C PRO A 329 -11.33 -0.80 -20.44
N GLU A 330 -11.73 -1.57 -21.45
CA GLU A 330 -11.70 -1.14 -22.85
C GLU A 330 -12.41 0.20 -23.08
N ALA A 331 -13.60 0.37 -22.47
CA ALA A 331 -14.37 1.62 -22.49
C ALA A 331 -13.60 2.84 -21.93
N GLY A 332 -12.64 2.62 -21.02
CA GLY A 332 -11.80 3.65 -20.43
C GLY A 332 -10.51 3.93 -21.20
N ARG A 333 -10.10 3.09 -22.17
CA ARG A 333 -8.79 3.20 -22.83
C ARG A 333 -8.61 4.51 -23.61
N LYS A 334 -9.67 5.02 -24.25
CA LYS A 334 -9.61 6.33 -24.93
C LYS A 334 -9.23 7.44 -23.95
N ARG A 335 -9.86 7.46 -22.77
CA ARG A 335 -9.55 8.44 -21.72
C ARG A 335 -8.16 8.24 -21.16
N ALA A 336 -7.76 6.99 -20.91
CA ALA A 336 -6.42 6.69 -20.43
C ALA A 336 -5.32 7.14 -21.40
N ARG A 337 -5.51 6.99 -22.72
CA ARG A 337 -4.57 7.52 -23.74
C ARG A 337 -4.46 9.04 -23.70
N GLN A 338 -5.60 9.74 -23.59
CA GLN A 338 -5.59 11.20 -23.46
C GLN A 338 -4.83 11.63 -22.22
N LEU A 339 -5.12 11.00 -21.08
CA LEU A 339 -4.45 11.30 -19.82
C LEU A 339 -2.95 10.96 -19.89
N ALA A 340 -2.56 9.86 -20.54
CA ALA A 340 -1.16 9.53 -20.74
C ALA A 340 -0.42 10.60 -21.55
N ALA A 341 -1.04 11.14 -22.60
CA ALA A 341 -0.50 12.30 -23.33
C ALA A 341 -0.40 13.54 -22.43
N ASP A 342 -1.40 13.79 -21.58
CA ASP A 342 -1.41 14.93 -20.66
C ASP A 342 -0.37 14.80 -19.53
N LEU A 343 -0.02 13.57 -19.13
CA LEU A 343 1.00 13.27 -18.11
C LEU A 343 2.42 13.40 -18.66
N GLY A 344 2.62 13.21 -19.97
CA GLY A 344 3.89 13.43 -20.66
C GLY A 344 4.38 12.25 -21.50
N PRO A 345 5.52 12.40 -22.18
CA PRO A 345 6.01 11.47 -23.21
C PRO A 345 6.25 10.06 -22.67
N VAL A 346 6.78 9.92 -21.45
CA VAL A 346 7.04 8.62 -20.83
C VAL A 346 5.75 7.82 -20.60
N ALA A 347 4.69 8.48 -20.10
CA ALA A 347 3.39 7.84 -19.89
C ALA A 347 2.73 7.48 -21.22
N GLN A 348 2.83 8.36 -22.22
CA GLN A 348 2.32 8.11 -23.57
C GLN A 348 3.02 6.91 -24.23
N ALA A 349 4.35 6.83 -24.16
CA ALA A 349 5.13 5.72 -24.69
C ALA A 349 4.80 4.40 -23.99
N LEU A 350 4.63 4.43 -22.66
CA LEU A 350 4.22 3.25 -21.87
C LEU A 350 2.87 2.71 -22.37
N VAL A 351 1.86 3.57 -22.51
CA VAL A 351 0.54 3.15 -23.00
C VAL A 351 0.60 2.64 -24.43
N HIS A 352 1.36 3.30 -25.32
CA HIS A 352 1.52 2.86 -26.70
C HIS A 352 2.10 1.45 -26.77
N ARG A 353 3.12 1.14 -25.95
CA ARG A 353 3.71 -0.19 -25.88
C ARG A 353 2.73 -1.23 -25.31
N LEU A 354 1.96 -0.87 -24.28
CA LEU A 354 0.99 -1.77 -23.64
C LEU A 354 -0.25 -2.08 -24.49
N ASP A 355 -0.63 -1.17 -25.38
CA ASP A 355 -1.68 -1.43 -26.38
C ASP A 355 -1.21 -2.38 -27.50
N GLY A 356 0.10 -2.66 -27.58
CA GLY A 356 0.73 -3.46 -28.62
C GLY A 356 0.81 -2.71 -29.95
N PRO A 357 1.47 -3.29 -30.97
CA PRO A 357 1.25 -2.88 -32.34
C PRO A 357 -0.22 -3.18 -32.61
N GLY A 358 -1.06 -2.14 -32.56
CA GLY A 358 -2.49 -2.31 -32.81
C GLY A 358 -2.67 -3.18 -34.05
N GLU A 359 -3.61 -4.11 -33.99
CA GLU A 359 -4.32 -4.54 -35.19
C GLU A 359 -4.89 -3.27 -35.82
N THR A 360 -4.04 -2.59 -36.60
CA THR A 360 -4.44 -1.62 -37.59
C THR A 360 -5.33 -2.43 -38.49
N GLY A 361 -6.64 -2.25 -38.30
CA GLY A 361 -7.68 -3.08 -38.88
C GLY A 361 -7.30 -3.41 -40.31
N GLY A 362 -6.96 -4.68 -40.53
CA GLY A 362 -7.00 -5.31 -41.83
C GLY A 362 -8.46 -5.37 -42.25
N GLY A 363 -9.03 -4.20 -42.55
CA GLY A 363 -10.19 -4.08 -43.41
C GLY A 363 -9.75 -4.52 -44.79
N THR A 364 -9.61 -5.83 -44.99
CA THR A 364 -9.80 -6.40 -46.32
C THR A 364 -11.28 -6.23 -46.62
N SER A 365 -11.61 -5.05 -47.15
CA SER A 365 -12.68 -4.86 -48.11
C SER A 365 -12.40 -5.79 -49.29
N GLY A 366 -12.83 -7.04 -49.16
CA GLY A 366 -13.05 -7.94 -50.29
C GLY A 366 -14.39 -7.59 -50.93
N GLU A 367 -14.47 -6.43 -51.56
CA GLU A 367 -15.29 -6.30 -52.77
C GLU A 367 -14.57 -7.05 -53.89
N GLY A 368 -15.29 -7.95 -54.56
CA GLY A 368 -14.76 -8.81 -55.61
C GLY A 368 -15.71 -9.99 -55.82
N GLU A 369 -16.93 -9.77 -56.30
CA GLU A 369 -17.31 -9.63 -57.71
C GLU A 369 -17.96 -10.95 -58.19
N ARG A 370 -19.05 -10.76 -58.92
CA ARG A 370 -19.99 -11.79 -59.38
C ARG A 370 -19.36 -12.68 -60.46
N ALA A 371 -19.68 -13.97 -60.42
CA ALA A 371 -20.15 -14.75 -61.57
C ALA A 371 -20.95 -15.96 -61.06
#